data_AF-A0A455UBZ0-F1
#
_entry.id   AF-A0A455UBZ0-F1
#
_cell.length_a   1.000
_cell.length_b   1.000
_cell.length_c   1.000
_cell.angle_alpha   90.00
_cell.angle_beta   90.00
_cell.angle_gamma   90.00
#
_symmetry.space_group_name_H-M   'P 1'
#
loop_
_entity.id
_entity.type
_entity.pdbx_description
1 polymer ?
#
loop_
_entity_poly.entity_id
_entity_poly.type
_entity_poly.pdbx_seq_one_letter_code
_entity_poly.pdbx_strand_id
1 'polypeptide(L)'
;MKWINNLSVKASWTLVLVAFSGLVVVIGALGLFANHFGREAFTSLHERDMAQISHLDSAYSQLLRARIQMNRAAELIRTPSFDRPDPLIEEAQRLLDAATENFNQFTASDFDQEQQALVDQLASNFQSFVNNNLSLQMMMLEERDVSGFFSGESRVDESSQHFVASAEAFLDASAQRGNALLIRFEQVSSLLFWGVIAALGAALLVVTVVVWGVRKTCCAH
;
A
#
# COMPACT_ATOMS: atom_id res chain seq x y z
N MET A 1 -66.42 -6.86 13.08
CA MET A 1 -65.05 -7.13 13.60
C MET A 1 -65.02 -8.49 14.32
N LYS A 2 -64.88 -9.61 13.60
CA LYS A 2 -64.83 -10.97 14.20
C LYS A 2 -63.86 -11.95 13.49
N TRP A 3 -62.94 -11.43 12.67
CA TRP A 3 -62.02 -12.25 11.85
C TRP A 3 -60.57 -12.26 12.35
N ILE A 4 -60.25 -11.53 13.43
CA ILE A 4 -58.87 -11.40 13.96
C ILE A 4 -58.58 -12.43 15.07
N ASN A 5 -59.60 -12.99 15.73
CA ASN A 5 -59.37 -13.79 16.94
C ASN A 5 -59.02 -15.27 16.72
N ASN A 6 -59.12 -15.81 15.50
CA ASN A 6 -58.81 -17.24 15.25
C ASN A 6 -57.52 -17.47 14.44
N LEU A 7 -56.85 -16.40 14.03
CA LEU A 7 -55.51 -16.45 13.41
C LEU A 7 -54.38 -16.40 14.46
N SER A 8 -54.71 -16.13 15.72
CA SER A 8 -53.78 -15.62 16.73
C SER A 8 -52.58 -16.52 17.07
N VAL A 9 -52.69 -17.85 16.93
CA VAL A 9 -51.57 -18.75 17.28
C VAL A 9 -50.74 -19.11 16.05
N LYS A 10 -51.39 -19.65 15.00
CA LYS A 10 -50.71 -20.07 13.76
C LYS A 10 -50.13 -18.89 12.98
N ALA A 11 -50.83 -17.75 12.92
CA ALA A 11 -50.31 -16.56 12.25
C ALA A 11 -49.17 -15.90 13.03
N SER A 12 -49.17 -15.99 14.37
CA SER A 12 -48.03 -15.50 15.16
C SER A 12 -46.77 -16.34 14.90
N TRP A 13 -46.93 -17.67 14.79
CA TRP A 13 -45.82 -18.59 14.51
C TRP A 13 -45.26 -18.42 13.10
N THR A 14 -46.12 -18.28 12.08
CA THR A 14 -45.66 -18.02 10.71
C THR A 14 -45.02 -16.65 10.57
N LEU A 15 -45.51 -15.63 11.29
CA LEU A 15 -44.92 -14.29 11.27
C LEU A 15 -43.54 -14.25 11.93
N VAL A 16 -43.34 -14.96 13.04
CA VAL A 16 -42.02 -15.13 13.66
C VAL A 16 -41.06 -15.85 12.70
N LEU A 17 -41.51 -16.89 12.03
CA LEU A 17 -40.69 -17.67 11.10
C LEU A 17 -40.28 -16.85 9.87
N VAL A 18 -41.18 -16.04 9.31
CA VAL A 18 -40.88 -15.12 8.20
C VAL A 18 -39.92 -14.01 8.64
N ALA A 19 -40.12 -13.43 9.82
CA ALA A 19 -39.22 -12.41 10.35
C ALA A 19 -37.81 -12.97 10.60
N PHE A 20 -37.71 -14.17 11.15
CA PHE A 20 -36.43 -14.84 11.40
C PHE A 20 -35.71 -15.20 10.10
N SER A 21 -36.45 -15.71 9.10
CA SER A 21 -35.89 -16.00 7.77
C SER A 21 -35.40 -14.75 7.06
N GLY A 22 -36.16 -13.64 7.14
CA GLY A 22 -35.73 -12.34 6.62
C GLY A 22 -34.46 -11.83 7.30
N LEU A 23 -34.35 -12.00 8.62
CA LEU A 23 -33.14 -11.65 9.37
C LEU A 23 -31.92 -12.44 8.89
N VAL A 24 -32.06 -13.75 8.69
CA VAL A 24 -30.98 -14.62 8.19
C VAL A 24 -30.54 -14.20 6.79
N VAL A 25 -31.47 -13.83 5.91
CA VAL A 25 -31.15 -13.34 4.55
C VAL A 25 -30.42 -12.01 4.62
N VAL A 26 -30.85 -11.07 5.46
CA VAL A 26 -30.20 -9.76 5.63
C VAL A 26 -28.79 -9.93 6.21
N ILE A 27 -28.63 -10.75 7.25
CA ILE A 27 -27.32 -11.04 7.85
C ILE A 27 -26.41 -11.78 6.85
N GLY A 28 -26.95 -12.72 6.09
CA GLY A 28 -26.22 -13.44 5.05
C GLY A 28 -25.78 -12.54 3.90
N ALA A 29 -26.65 -11.63 3.45
CA ALA A 29 -26.33 -10.64 2.43
C ALA A 29 -25.28 -9.63 2.92
N LEU A 30 -25.40 -9.15 4.17
CA LEU A 30 -24.40 -8.29 4.81
C LEU A 30 -23.05 -9.01 4.99
N GLY A 31 -23.06 -10.29 5.35
CA GLY A 31 -21.86 -11.12 5.46
C GLY A 31 -21.19 -11.39 4.12
N LEU A 32 -21.98 -11.63 3.05
CA LEU A 32 -21.47 -11.78 1.69
C LEU A 32 -20.93 -10.45 1.15
N PHE A 33 -21.61 -9.34 1.41
CA PHE A 33 -21.12 -8.00 1.08
C PHE A 33 -19.82 -7.70 1.83
N ALA A 34 -19.76 -7.92 3.14
CA ALA A 34 -18.53 -7.75 3.91
C ALA A 34 -17.37 -8.64 3.40
N ASN A 35 -17.66 -9.89 3.00
CA ASN A 35 -16.64 -10.81 2.46
C ASN A 35 -16.20 -10.47 1.03
N HIS A 36 -17.09 -9.93 0.19
CA HIS A 36 -16.76 -9.49 -1.16
C HIS A 36 -15.93 -8.20 -1.14
N PHE A 37 -16.32 -7.24 -0.30
CA PHE A 37 -15.59 -5.99 -0.10
C PHE A 37 -14.25 -6.19 0.61
N GLY A 38 -14.15 -7.15 1.53
CA GLY A 38 -12.86 -7.57 2.09
C GLY A 38 -11.93 -8.14 1.01
N ARG A 39 -12.45 -8.86 0.01
CA ARG A 39 -11.60 -9.49 -1.01
C ARG A 39 -11.15 -8.52 -2.10
N GLU A 40 -11.99 -7.58 -2.52
CA GLU A 40 -11.62 -6.59 -3.55
C GLU A 40 -10.69 -5.50 -3.02
N ALA A 41 -10.84 -5.12 -1.74
CA ALA A 41 -9.98 -4.19 -1.02
C ALA A 41 -8.53 -4.69 -0.84
N PHE A 42 -8.35 -5.96 -0.52
CA PHE A 42 -7.03 -6.51 -0.16
C PHE A 42 -6.22 -7.01 -1.35
N THR A 43 -6.86 -7.40 -2.47
CA THR A 43 -6.14 -8.11 -3.54
C THR A 43 -5.72 -7.22 -4.71
N SER A 44 -6.40 -6.10 -4.98
CA SER A 44 -6.15 -5.30 -6.20
C SER A 44 -5.23 -4.09 -6.01
N LEU A 45 -5.23 -3.48 -4.83
CA LEU A 45 -4.44 -2.27 -4.51
C LEU A 45 -3.14 -2.57 -3.77
N HIS A 46 -3.08 -3.65 -2.98
CA HIS A 46 -1.89 -3.97 -2.18
C HIS A 46 -0.75 -4.62 -2.98
N GLU A 47 -1.04 -5.39 -4.03
CA GLU A 47 0.01 -6.10 -4.79
C GLU A 47 0.77 -5.20 -5.76
N ARG A 48 0.09 -4.22 -6.40
CA ARG A 48 0.70 -3.35 -7.41
C ARG A 48 1.52 -2.22 -6.79
N ASP A 49 0.98 -1.53 -5.80
CA ASP A 49 1.69 -0.43 -5.13
C ASP A 49 2.91 -0.95 -4.35
N MET A 50 2.83 -2.16 -3.77
CA MET A 50 3.98 -2.79 -3.09
C MET A 50 5.09 -3.19 -4.05
N ALA A 51 4.76 -3.69 -5.25
CA ALA A 51 5.76 -4.02 -6.25
C ALA A 51 6.52 -2.76 -6.70
N GLN A 52 5.79 -1.67 -6.98
CA GLN A 52 6.39 -0.38 -7.36
C GLN A 52 7.35 0.16 -6.29
N ILE A 53 6.91 0.22 -5.03
CA ILE A 53 7.74 0.68 -3.92
C ILE A 53 8.94 -0.25 -3.70
N SER A 54 8.75 -1.56 -3.84
CA SER A 54 9.85 -2.53 -3.74
C SER A 54 10.92 -2.33 -4.81
N HIS A 55 10.54 -2.00 -6.05
CA HIS A 55 11.50 -1.70 -7.12
C HIS A 55 12.29 -0.41 -6.83
N LEU A 56 11.61 0.64 -6.34
CA LEU A 56 12.27 1.89 -5.95
C LEU A 56 13.24 1.70 -4.78
N ASP A 57 12.84 0.98 -3.73
CA ASP A 57 13.70 0.65 -2.58
C ASP A 57 14.90 -0.20 -3.00
N SER A 58 14.67 -1.20 -3.87
CA SER A 58 15.73 -2.04 -4.43
C SER A 58 16.75 -1.20 -5.21
N ALA A 59 16.28 -0.28 -6.05
CA ALA A 59 17.15 0.65 -6.79
C ALA A 59 17.97 1.51 -5.83
N TYR A 60 17.34 2.13 -4.82
CA TYR A 60 18.02 2.96 -3.83
C TYR A 60 19.09 2.20 -3.05
N SER A 61 18.75 1.01 -2.53
CA SER A 61 19.66 0.14 -1.78
C SER A 61 20.88 -0.28 -2.61
N GLN A 62 20.67 -0.59 -3.89
CA GLN A 62 21.74 -0.95 -4.81
C GLN A 62 22.66 0.24 -5.14
N LEU A 63 22.11 1.46 -5.34
CA LEU A 63 22.92 2.67 -5.51
C LEU A 63 23.79 2.97 -4.28
N LEU A 64 23.24 2.84 -3.07
CA LEU A 64 24.00 3.03 -1.85
C LEU A 64 25.14 2.02 -1.73
N ARG A 65 24.86 0.75 -2.03
CA ARG A 65 25.89 -0.30 -2.04
C ARG A 65 26.96 -0.02 -3.10
N ALA A 66 26.58 0.43 -4.30
CA ALA A 66 27.52 0.80 -5.36
C ALA A 66 28.46 1.90 -4.87
N ARG A 67 27.93 2.99 -4.28
CA ARG A 67 28.74 4.07 -3.70
C ARG A 67 29.70 3.58 -2.61
N ILE A 68 29.27 2.66 -1.77
CA ILE A 68 30.14 2.06 -0.74
C ILE A 68 31.28 1.29 -1.42
N GLN A 69 31.00 0.46 -2.43
CA GLN A 69 32.05 -0.28 -3.13
C GLN A 69 33.02 0.65 -3.87
N MET A 70 32.51 1.71 -4.51
CA MET A 70 33.30 2.74 -5.18
C MET A 70 34.26 3.44 -4.20
N ASN A 71 33.76 3.86 -3.03
CA ASN A 71 34.59 4.46 -1.99
C ASN A 71 35.66 3.50 -1.45
N ARG A 72 35.31 2.21 -1.29
CA ARG A 72 36.29 1.19 -0.89
C ARG A 72 37.36 0.97 -1.97
N ALA A 73 36.97 0.96 -3.25
CA ALA A 73 37.91 0.87 -4.37
C ALA A 73 38.86 2.08 -4.41
N ALA A 74 38.33 3.30 -4.24
CA ALA A 74 39.11 4.52 -4.15
C ALA A 74 40.17 4.44 -3.04
N GLU A 75 39.79 3.93 -1.86
CA GLU A 75 40.69 3.78 -0.73
C GLU A 75 41.79 2.74 -0.99
N LEU A 76 41.46 1.61 -1.63
CA LEU A 76 42.46 0.59 -2.02
C LEU A 76 43.44 1.11 -3.09
N ILE A 77 42.99 2.01 -3.97
CA ILE A 77 43.88 2.65 -4.95
C ILE A 77 44.76 3.70 -4.26
N ARG A 78 44.21 4.47 -3.32
CA ARG A 78 44.92 5.53 -2.59
C ARG A 78 46.01 4.98 -1.68
N THR A 79 45.70 3.91 -0.95
CA THR A 79 46.55 3.37 0.11
C THR A 79 47.19 2.06 -0.37
N PRO A 80 48.54 1.90 -0.28
CA PRO A 80 49.19 0.65 -0.68
C PRO A 80 48.61 -0.55 0.07
N SER A 81 47.94 -1.45 -0.64
CA SER A 81 47.34 -2.66 -0.09
C SER A 81 47.66 -3.86 -0.97
N PHE A 82 47.56 -5.07 -0.41
CA PHE A 82 47.69 -6.31 -1.18
C PHE A 82 46.41 -6.66 -1.97
N ASP A 83 45.29 -6.03 -1.62
CA ASP A 83 43.99 -6.27 -2.23
C ASP A 83 43.87 -5.50 -3.54
N ARG A 84 43.24 -6.14 -4.54
CA ARG A 84 43.00 -5.50 -5.83
C ARG A 84 41.71 -4.68 -5.78
N PRO A 85 41.70 -3.47 -6.36
CA PRO A 85 40.49 -2.66 -6.42
C PRO A 85 39.50 -3.16 -7.48
N ASP A 86 39.96 -3.88 -8.51
CA ASP A 86 39.16 -4.27 -9.68
C ASP A 86 37.86 -5.03 -9.32
N PRO A 87 37.85 -6.01 -8.39
CA PRO A 87 36.61 -6.70 -8.00
C PRO A 87 35.57 -5.78 -7.35
N LEU A 88 36.01 -4.72 -6.67
CA LEU A 88 35.11 -3.73 -6.06
C LEU A 88 34.51 -2.80 -7.11
N ILE A 89 35.29 -2.43 -8.13
CA ILE A 89 34.83 -1.64 -9.27
C ILE A 89 33.81 -2.43 -10.08
N GLU A 90 34.10 -3.70 -10.37
CA GLU A 90 33.17 -4.59 -11.08
C GLU A 90 31.85 -4.80 -10.30
N GLU A 91 31.91 -4.98 -8.98
CA GLU A 91 30.71 -5.10 -8.14
C GLU A 91 29.92 -3.79 -8.11
N ALA A 92 30.60 -2.65 -8.01
CA ALA A 92 29.95 -1.36 -8.08
C ALA A 92 29.21 -1.17 -9.42
N GLN A 93 29.82 -1.54 -10.54
CA GLN A 93 29.18 -1.47 -11.86
C GLN A 93 27.93 -2.36 -11.93
N ARG A 94 28.03 -3.62 -11.47
CA ARG A 94 26.87 -4.52 -11.42
C ARG A 94 25.72 -3.95 -10.59
N LEU A 95 26.04 -3.30 -9.47
CA LEU A 95 25.04 -2.67 -8.61
C LEU A 95 24.39 -1.44 -9.27
N LEU A 96 25.14 -0.64 -10.02
CA LEU A 96 24.58 0.48 -10.79
C LEU A 96 23.65 0.00 -11.92
N ASP A 97 24.04 -1.06 -12.62
CA ASP A 97 23.22 -1.66 -13.68
C ASP A 97 21.92 -2.22 -13.11
N ALA A 98 22.02 -2.97 -12.01
CA ALA A 98 20.85 -3.52 -11.33
C ALA A 98 19.95 -2.41 -10.75
N ALA A 99 20.52 -1.32 -10.24
CA ALA A 99 19.73 -0.20 -9.74
C ALA A 99 18.96 0.47 -10.86
N THR A 100 19.59 0.65 -12.02
CA THR A 100 18.98 1.20 -13.24
C THR A 100 17.85 0.31 -13.73
N GLU A 101 18.04 -1.01 -13.74
CA GLU A 101 17.01 -1.96 -14.12
C GLU A 101 15.79 -1.90 -13.19
N ASN A 102 16.02 -1.90 -11.87
CA ASN A 102 14.93 -1.77 -10.89
C ASN A 102 14.19 -0.44 -11.03
N PHE A 103 14.92 0.65 -11.28
CA PHE A 103 14.31 1.96 -11.49
C PHE A 103 13.49 2.00 -12.80
N ASN A 104 13.97 1.38 -13.86
CA ASN A 104 13.22 1.25 -15.11
C ASN A 104 11.91 0.48 -14.89
N GLN A 105 11.94 -0.63 -14.15
CA GLN A 105 10.74 -1.40 -13.79
C GLN A 105 9.75 -0.57 -12.96
N PHE A 106 10.25 0.26 -12.04
CA PHE A 106 9.43 1.23 -11.33
C PHE A 106 8.76 2.22 -12.29
N THR A 107 9.52 2.89 -13.17
CA THR A 107 8.97 3.89 -14.11
C THR A 107 8.04 3.31 -15.19
N ALA A 108 8.19 2.02 -15.51
CA ALA A 108 7.34 1.31 -16.47
C ALA A 108 5.97 0.93 -15.90
N SER A 109 5.74 1.16 -14.61
CA SER A 109 4.47 0.89 -13.96
C SER A 109 3.41 1.92 -14.34
N ASP A 110 2.13 1.54 -14.24
CA ASP A 110 1.02 2.46 -14.49
C ASP A 110 0.84 3.42 -13.30
N PHE A 111 0.97 4.73 -13.57
CA PHE A 111 0.76 5.80 -12.60
C PHE A 111 -0.44 6.67 -12.96
N ASP A 112 -1.16 7.17 -11.95
CA ASP A 112 -2.21 8.16 -12.16
C ASP A 112 -1.62 9.50 -12.63
N GLN A 113 -2.45 10.34 -13.28
CA GLN A 113 -2.01 11.64 -13.82
C GLN A 113 -1.40 12.57 -12.76
N GLU A 114 -1.85 12.47 -11.52
CA GLU A 114 -1.31 13.23 -10.37
C GLU A 114 0.04 12.69 -9.90
N GLN A 115 0.27 11.37 -9.99
CA GLN A 115 1.55 10.73 -9.66
C GLN A 115 2.59 10.94 -10.75
N GLN A 116 2.18 11.02 -12.01
CA GLN A 116 3.09 11.08 -13.15
C GLN A 116 4.09 12.23 -13.01
N ALA A 117 3.65 13.40 -12.54
CA ALA A 117 4.54 14.55 -12.31
C ALA A 117 5.64 14.26 -11.27
N LEU A 118 5.31 13.53 -10.19
CA LEU A 118 6.28 13.13 -9.17
C LEU A 118 7.27 12.09 -9.71
N VAL A 119 6.77 11.13 -10.50
CA VAL A 119 7.58 10.09 -11.14
C VAL A 119 8.54 10.70 -12.17
N ASP A 120 8.08 11.66 -12.98
CA ASP A 120 8.91 12.35 -13.97
C ASP A 120 10.05 13.14 -13.30
N GLN A 121 9.73 13.85 -12.20
CA GLN A 121 10.73 14.57 -11.41
C GLN A 121 11.74 13.60 -10.77
N LEU A 122 11.26 12.49 -10.20
CA LEU A 122 12.10 11.45 -9.61
C LEU A 122 13.01 10.82 -10.67
N ALA A 123 12.51 10.54 -11.87
CA ALA A 123 13.28 10.01 -12.99
C ALA A 123 14.36 10.97 -13.48
N SER A 124 14.05 12.27 -13.57
CA SER A 124 15.04 13.30 -13.88
C SER A 124 16.17 13.35 -12.84
N ASN A 125 15.82 13.27 -11.55
CA ASN A 125 16.82 13.27 -10.47
C ASN A 125 17.66 11.99 -10.45
N PHE A 126 17.03 10.83 -10.69
CA PHE A 126 17.73 9.56 -10.84
C PHE A 126 18.73 9.60 -12.00
N GLN A 127 18.32 10.09 -13.16
CA GLN A 127 19.18 10.25 -14.33
C GLN A 127 20.37 11.16 -14.01
N SER A 128 20.14 12.28 -13.34
CA SER A 128 21.22 13.19 -12.95
C SER A 128 22.17 12.57 -11.94
N PHE A 129 21.67 11.77 -11.00
CA PHE A 129 22.50 11.12 -9.99
C PHE A 129 23.33 9.98 -10.59
N VAL A 130 22.69 9.06 -11.31
CA VAL A 130 23.35 7.85 -11.82
C VAL A 130 24.17 8.16 -13.06
N ASN A 131 23.51 8.64 -14.13
CA ASN A 131 24.12 8.69 -15.45
C ASN A 131 25.05 9.88 -15.66
N ASN A 132 24.86 10.98 -14.91
CA ASN A 132 25.78 12.11 -14.98
C ASN A 132 26.87 12.01 -13.92
N ASN A 133 26.53 11.72 -12.66
CA ASN A 133 27.48 11.89 -11.56
C ASN A 133 28.18 10.58 -11.17
N LEU A 134 27.44 9.50 -10.91
CA LEU A 134 28.03 8.21 -10.53
C LEU A 134 28.80 7.55 -11.69
N SER A 135 28.30 7.65 -12.92
CA SER A 135 29.05 7.15 -14.09
C SER A 135 30.40 7.85 -14.28
N LEU A 136 30.46 9.18 -14.05
CA LEU A 136 31.74 9.90 -14.07
C LEU A 136 32.66 9.44 -12.94
N GLN A 137 32.14 9.23 -11.73
CA GLN A 137 32.96 8.69 -10.63
C GLN A 137 33.46 7.28 -10.93
N MET A 138 32.66 6.43 -11.60
CA MET A 138 33.10 5.11 -12.03
C MET A 138 34.28 5.20 -13.00
N MET A 139 34.17 6.06 -14.01
CA MET A 139 35.25 6.32 -14.97
C MET A 139 36.55 6.78 -14.27
N MET A 140 36.44 7.69 -13.29
CA MET A 140 37.61 8.12 -12.52
C MET A 140 38.28 6.95 -11.76
N LEU A 141 37.49 6.01 -11.23
CA LEU A 141 38.02 4.81 -10.55
C LEU A 141 38.70 3.85 -11.53
N GLU A 142 38.13 3.64 -12.71
CA GLU A 142 38.71 2.81 -13.77
C GLU A 142 40.05 3.38 -14.25
N GLU A 143 40.14 4.71 -14.39
CA GLU A 143 41.38 5.42 -14.74
C GLU A 143 42.37 5.54 -13.56
N ARG A 144 41.97 5.06 -12.37
CA ARG A 144 42.72 5.18 -11.11
C ARG A 144 42.99 6.62 -10.69
N ASP A 145 42.19 7.57 -11.18
CA ASP A 145 42.21 8.97 -10.75
C ASP A 145 41.38 9.17 -9.49
N VAL A 146 41.98 8.82 -8.35
CA VAL A 146 41.35 8.98 -7.03
C VAL A 146 41.15 10.46 -6.67
N SER A 147 41.99 11.36 -7.18
CA SER A 147 41.83 12.80 -6.96
C SER A 147 40.60 13.32 -7.68
N GLY A 148 40.42 12.91 -8.94
CA GLY A 148 39.22 13.17 -9.74
C GLY A 148 37.96 12.63 -9.06
N PHE A 149 38.00 11.37 -8.58
CA PHE A 149 36.91 10.74 -7.85
C PHE A 149 36.44 11.59 -6.65
N PHE A 150 37.36 11.96 -5.75
CA PHE A 150 37.02 12.75 -4.56
C PHE A 150 36.63 14.20 -4.86
N SER A 151 37.17 14.80 -5.93
CA SER A 151 36.77 16.15 -6.35
C SER A 151 35.30 16.23 -6.79
N GLY A 152 34.75 15.12 -7.28
CA GLY A 152 33.36 15.00 -7.71
C GLY A 152 32.35 14.74 -6.58
N GLU A 153 32.80 14.44 -5.36
CA GLU A 153 31.94 13.93 -4.29
C GLU A 153 30.84 14.93 -3.89
N SER A 154 31.15 16.23 -3.84
CA SER A 154 30.16 17.27 -3.51
C SER A 154 28.98 17.28 -4.50
N ARG A 155 29.26 17.08 -5.79
CA ARG A 155 28.24 17.06 -6.85
C ARG A 155 27.39 15.79 -6.77
N VAL A 156 28.02 14.67 -6.43
CA VAL A 156 27.34 13.38 -6.23
C VAL A 156 26.41 13.47 -5.03
N ASP A 157 26.87 14.03 -3.91
CA ASP A 157 26.06 14.23 -2.70
C ASP A 157 24.88 15.17 -2.93
N GLU A 158 25.05 16.28 -3.65
CA GLU A 158 23.96 17.18 -4.02
C GLU A 158 22.88 16.46 -4.85
N SER A 159 23.30 15.74 -5.91
CA SER A 159 22.35 14.98 -6.72
C SER A 159 21.68 13.82 -5.97
N SER A 160 22.40 13.19 -5.04
CA SER A 160 21.86 12.17 -4.14
C SER A 160 20.77 12.76 -3.24
N GLN A 161 20.97 13.95 -2.69
CA GLN A 161 19.96 14.64 -1.87
C GLN A 161 18.71 14.97 -2.69
N HIS A 162 18.88 15.47 -3.92
CA HIS A 162 17.75 15.72 -4.81
C HIS A 162 16.96 14.45 -5.14
N PHE A 163 17.64 13.35 -5.43
CA PHE A 163 17.01 12.05 -5.67
C PHE A 163 16.23 11.56 -4.44
N VAL A 164 16.86 11.57 -3.26
CA VAL A 164 16.21 11.18 -2.00
C VAL A 164 14.99 12.03 -1.71
N ALA A 165 15.09 13.36 -1.84
CA ALA A 165 13.97 14.26 -1.61
C ALA A 165 12.79 13.98 -2.56
N SER A 166 13.06 13.70 -3.84
CA SER A 166 12.01 13.31 -4.79
C SER A 166 11.40 11.93 -4.49
N ALA A 167 12.21 10.98 -4.00
CA ALA A 167 11.73 9.65 -3.62
C ALA A 167 10.84 9.74 -2.38
N GLU A 168 11.24 10.53 -1.37
CA GLU A 168 10.43 10.82 -0.18
C GLU A 168 9.11 11.50 -0.55
N ALA A 169 9.12 12.48 -1.45
CA ALA A 169 7.90 13.14 -1.92
C ALA A 169 6.93 12.15 -2.61
N PHE A 170 7.45 11.24 -3.43
CA PHE A 170 6.65 10.17 -4.04
C PHE A 170 6.07 9.20 -3.00
N LEU A 171 6.89 8.78 -2.04
CA LEU A 171 6.46 7.86 -0.97
C LEU A 171 5.41 8.51 -0.06
N ASP A 172 5.57 9.79 0.30
CA ASP A 172 4.60 10.52 1.11
C ASP A 172 3.26 10.68 0.37
N ALA A 173 3.29 11.08 -0.91
CA ALA A 173 2.08 11.16 -1.74
C ALA A 173 1.39 9.80 -1.92
N SER A 174 2.15 8.70 -1.95
CA SER A 174 1.60 7.34 -2.01
C SER A 174 1.03 6.90 -0.66
N ALA A 175 1.69 7.23 0.45
CA ALA A 175 1.21 6.95 1.80
C ALA A 175 -0.07 7.74 2.13
N GLN A 176 -0.17 9.01 1.72
CA GLN A 176 -1.39 9.82 1.90
C GLN A 176 -2.59 9.21 1.17
N ARG A 177 -2.40 8.69 -0.05
CA ARG A 177 -3.46 7.97 -0.78
C ARG A 177 -3.83 6.64 -0.12
N GLY A 178 -2.84 5.88 0.35
CA GLY A 178 -3.08 4.65 1.13
C GLY A 178 -3.88 4.91 2.42
N ASN A 179 -3.53 5.97 3.15
CA ASN A 179 -4.22 6.38 4.38
C ASN A 179 -5.62 6.97 4.11
N ALA A 180 -5.82 7.73 3.03
CA ALA A 180 -7.14 8.21 2.63
C ALA A 180 -8.08 7.05 2.25
N LEU A 181 -7.54 5.99 1.66
CA LEU A 181 -8.27 4.73 1.46
C LEU A 181 -8.61 4.07 2.81
N LEU A 182 -7.66 4.02 3.76
CA LEU A 182 -7.86 3.46 5.10
C LEU A 182 -8.92 4.22 5.93
N ILE A 183 -9.00 5.55 5.80
CA ILE A 183 -10.04 6.37 6.44
C ILE A 183 -11.42 6.12 5.79
N ARG A 184 -11.48 5.89 4.47
CA ARG A 184 -12.70 5.38 3.82
C ARG A 184 -13.08 3.97 4.31
N PHE A 185 -12.10 3.12 4.66
CA PHE A 185 -12.37 1.82 5.29
C PHE A 185 -13.00 1.94 6.68
N GLU A 186 -12.56 2.89 7.53
CA GLU A 186 -13.23 3.15 8.81
C GLU A 186 -14.66 3.65 8.64
N GLN A 187 -14.91 4.49 7.63
CA GLN A 187 -16.25 5.04 7.36
C GLN A 187 -17.23 3.95 6.88
N VAL A 188 -16.76 2.99 6.08
CA VAL A 188 -17.56 1.82 5.64
C VAL A 188 -17.75 0.81 6.79
N SER A 189 -16.74 0.63 7.66
CA SER A 189 -16.83 -0.20 8.87
C SER A 189 -17.86 0.34 9.87
N SER A 190 -17.92 1.67 10.06
CA SER A 190 -18.95 2.34 10.86
C SER A 190 -20.36 2.13 10.30
N LEU A 191 -20.55 2.22 8.98
CA LEU A 191 -21.83 1.96 8.31
C LEU A 191 -22.29 0.51 8.48
N LEU A 192 -21.37 -0.45 8.39
CA LEU A 192 -21.66 -1.87 8.64
C LEU A 192 -21.98 -2.15 10.11
N PHE A 193 -21.27 -1.52 11.05
CA PHE A 193 -21.54 -1.65 12.48
C PHE A 193 -22.90 -1.05 12.86
N TRP A 194 -23.25 0.12 12.33
CA TRP A 194 -24.58 0.72 12.48
C TRP A 194 -25.67 -0.12 11.78
N GLY A 195 -25.36 -0.73 10.64
CA GLY A 195 -26.26 -1.65 9.93
C GLY A 195 -26.60 -2.88 10.77
N VAL A 196 -25.61 -3.48 11.46
CA VAL A 196 -25.81 -4.60 12.38
C VAL A 196 -26.62 -4.18 13.61
N ILE A 197 -26.32 -3.02 14.20
CA ILE A 197 -27.10 -2.47 15.34
C ILE A 197 -28.56 -2.20 14.94
N ALA A 198 -28.79 -1.62 13.76
CA ALA A 198 -30.13 -1.36 13.24
C ALA A 198 -30.91 -2.66 13.00
N ALA A 199 -30.26 -3.69 12.44
CA ALA A 199 -30.87 -5.00 12.24
C ALA A 199 -31.23 -5.70 13.57
N LEU A 200 -30.34 -5.64 14.57
CA LEU A 200 -30.59 -6.16 15.90
C LEU A 200 -31.73 -5.39 16.61
N GLY A 201 -31.76 -4.07 16.47
CA GLY A 201 -32.83 -3.22 16.99
C GLY A 201 -34.19 -3.55 16.39
N ALA A 202 -34.26 -3.74 15.06
CA ALA A 202 -35.47 -4.16 14.37
C ALA A 202 -35.94 -5.56 14.83
N ALA A 203 -35.02 -6.50 15.01
CA ALA A 203 -35.34 -7.83 15.53
C ALA A 203 -35.95 -7.78 16.93
N LEU A 204 -35.35 -6.97 17.82
CA LEU A 204 -35.80 -6.80 19.20
C LEU A 204 -37.19 -6.15 19.26
N LEU A 205 -37.45 -5.17 18.38
CA LEU A 205 -38.77 -4.56 18.19
C LEU A 205 -39.83 -5.58 17.76
N VAL A 206 -39.51 -6.42 16.76
CA VAL A 206 -40.43 -7.47 16.30
C VAL A 206 -40.74 -8.45 17.44
N VAL A 207 -39.73 -8.89 18.19
CA VAL A 207 -39.91 -9.79 19.34
C VAL A 207 -40.78 -9.15 20.43
N THR A 208 -40.53 -7.88 20.78
CA THR A 208 -41.33 -7.19 21.80
C THR A 208 -42.78 -6.99 21.37
N VAL A 209 -43.04 -6.63 20.11
CA VAL A 209 -44.41 -6.51 19.57
C VAL A 209 -45.14 -7.86 19.61
N VAL A 210 -44.46 -8.95 19.23
CA VAL A 210 -45.04 -10.30 19.28
C VAL A 210 -45.32 -10.73 20.72
N VAL A 211 -44.36 -10.57 21.64
CA VAL A 211 -44.52 -10.94 23.06
C VAL A 211 -45.62 -10.11 23.73
N TRP A 212 -45.73 -8.82 23.39
CA TRP A 212 -46.79 -7.96 23.92
C TRP A 212 -48.17 -8.33 23.37
N GLY A 213 -48.25 -8.67 22.08
CA GLY A 213 -49.45 -9.23 21.47
C GLY A 213 -49.91 -10.51 22.15
N VAL A 214 -48.98 -11.44 22.40
CA VAL A 214 -49.25 -12.72 23.10
C VAL A 214 -49.64 -12.50 24.56
N ARG A 215 -48.99 -11.57 25.28
CA ARG A 215 -49.34 -11.23 26.68
C ARG A 215 -50.73 -10.61 26.77
N LYS A 216 -51.10 -9.70 25.87
CA LYS A 216 -52.44 -9.11 25.84
C LYS A 216 -53.53 -10.15 25.56
N THR A 217 -53.24 -11.16 24.75
CA THR A 217 -54.17 -12.28 24.53
C THR A 217 -54.24 -13.25 25.71
N CYS A 218 -53.19 -13.37 26.52
CA CYS A 218 -53.15 -14.30 27.66
C CYS A 218 -53.84 -13.75 28.92
N CYS A 219 -53.82 -12.42 29.14
CA CYS A 219 -54.51 -11.78 30.26
C CYS A 219 -55.99 -11.43 29.99
N ALA A 220 -56.55 -11.85 28.86
CA ALA A 220 -57.96 -11.66 28.50
C ALA A 220 -58.83 -12.91 28.79
N HIS A 221 -58.28 -13.91 29.48
CA HIS A 221 -59.01 -15.07 30.01
C HIS A 221 -59.02 -15.05 31.54
#